data_AF-A0A7V9QXV4-F1
#
_entry.id   AF-A0A7V9QXV4-F1
#
_cell.length_a   1.000
_cell.length_b   1.000
_cell.length_c   1.000
_cell.angle_alpha   90.00
_cell.angle_beta   90.00
_cell.angle_gamma   90.00
#
_symmetry.space_group_name_H-M   'P 1'
#
loop_
_entity.id
_entity.type
_entity.pdbx_description
1 polymer ?
#
loop_
_entity_poly.entity_id
_entity_poly.type
_entity_poly.pdbx_seq_one_letter_code
_entity_poly.pdbx_strand_id
1 'polypeptide(L)'
;MRRAGGWLVILLGALLVIFGAAIAVLFGPDDEVVSGPHPLSSKGIAIATAPSAIGYAGPTVQVRVISADERRVFVGLAHDVDVKDYLADSAYTRVDMISLPWDTTTSQVAGDDSAARLPAKLDWWLVSETAVGEASMTFTLPDDSVDVVVTNADLRPGVRIEATVTALRSGAFVGGLGMAVFGFGLMVVGRVLTVSPG
;
A
#
# COMPACT_ATOMS: atom_id res chain seq x y z
N MET A 1 1.92 -15.56 -45.80
CA MET A 1 2.68 -15.44 -44.53
C MET A 1 2.78 -13.99 -44.02
N ARG A 2 3.23 -13.01 -44.82
CA ARG A 2 3.40 -11.60 -44.38
C ARG A 2 2.12 -10.94 -43.80
N ARG A 3 0.96 -11.19 -44.41
CA ARG A 3 -0.33 -10.65 -43.91
C ARG A 3 -0.74 -11.21 -42.54
N ALA A 4 -0.49 -12.50 -42.29
CA ALA A 4 -0.76 -13.10 -40.98
C ALA A 4 0.18 -12.55 -39.90
N GLY A 5 1.46 -12.32 -40.24
CA GLY A 5 2.42 -11.65 -39.36
C GLY A 5 2.02 -10.21 -39.01
N GLY A 6 1.49 -9.45 -39.98
CA GLY A 6 1.00 -8.08 -39.74
C GLY A 6 -0.14 -8.04 -38.71
N TRP A 7 -1.10 -8.97 -38.77
CA TRP A 7 -2.18 -9.06 -37.79
C TRP A 7 -1.68 -9.42 -36.38
N LEU A 8 -0.71 -10.33 -36.25
CA LEU A 8 -0.11 -10.66 -34.96
C LEU A 8 0.58 -9.44 -34.33
N VAL A 9 1.29 -8.64 -35.13
CA VAL A 9 1.93 -7.40 -34.66
C VAL A 9 0.90 -6.38 -34.21
N ILE A 10 -0.22 -6.25 -34.93
CA ILE A 10 -1.34 -5.37 -34.52
C ILE A 10 -1.93 -5.83 -33.18
N LEU A 11 -2.19 -7.14 -33.01
CA LEU A 11 -2.75 -7.68 -31.78
C LEU A 11 -1.81 -7.47 -30.59
N LEU A 12 -0.51 -7.70 -30.78
CA LEU A 12 0.50 -7.43 -29.76
C LEU A 12 0.56 -5.94 -29.41
N GLY A 13 0.56 -5.07 -30.42
CA GLY A 13 0.53 -3.62 -30.22
C GLY A 13 -0.71 -3.16 -29.46
N ALA A 14 -1.88 -3.68 -29.79
CA ALA A 14 -3.13 -3.38 -29.10
C ALA A 14 -3.10 -3.82 -27.64
N LEU A 15 -2.55 -5.01 -27.34
CA LEU A 15 -2.40 -5.48 -25.97
C LEU A 15 -1.46 -4.57 -25.15
N LEU A 16 -0.36 -4.13 -25.75
CA LEU A 16 0.56 -3.18 -25.10
C LEU A 16 -0.06 -1.81 -24.88
N VAL A 17 -0.88 -1.32 -25.82
CA VAL A 17 -1.64 -0.07 -25.63
C VAL A 17 -2.59 -0.20 -24.45
N ILE A 18 -3.38 -1.28 -24.40
CA ILE A 18 -4.36 -1.50 -23.33
C ILE A 18 -3.65 -1.59 -21.98
N PHE A 19 -2.59 -2.40 -21.87
CA PHE A 19 -1.89 -2.60 -20.61
C PHE A 19 -1.11 -1.36 -20.18
N GLY A 20 -0.47 -0.65 -21.11
CA GLY A 20 0.26 0.60 -20.83
C GLY A 20 -0.68 1.71 -20.37
N ALA A 21 -1.83 1.86 -21.06
CA ALA A 21 -2.87 2.80 -20.66
C ALA A 21 -3.46 2.44 -19.29
N ALA A 22 -3.70 1.16 -19.02
CA ALA A 22 -4.19 0.71 -17.71
C ALA A 22 -3.22 1.06 -16.58
N ILE A 23 -1.91 0.85 -16.77
CA ILE A 23 -0.88 1.24 -15.79
C ILE A 23 -0.89 2.77 -15.59
N ALA A 24 -0.89 3.55 -16.68
CA ALA A 24 -0.86 5.01 -16.59
C ALA A 24 -2.10 5.58 -15.90
N VAL A 25 -3.28 5.01 -16.13
CA VAL A 25 -4.53 5.40 -15.46
C VAL A 25 -4.51 4.99 -13.99
N LEU A 26 -3.98 3.82 -13.66
CA LEU A 26 -3.96 3.30 -12.30
C LEU A 26 -3.06 4.11 -11.36
N PHE A 27 -1.85 4.45 -11.80
CA PHE A 27 -0.87 5.21 -11.00
C PHE A 27 -1.05 6.73 -11.09
N GLY A 28 -1.73 7.22 -12.14
CA GLY A 28 -1.86 8.65 -12.40
C GLY A 28 -0.52 9.37 -12.58
N PRO A 29 -0.50 10.70 -12.78
CA PRO A 29 0.72 11.46 -13.01
C PRO A 29 1.68 11.50 -11.81
N ASP A 30 1.16 11.28 -10.60
CA ASP A 30 1.91 11.35 -9.35
C ASP A 30 2.61 10.03 -8.98
N ASP A 31 2.47 8.98 -9.81
CA ASP A 31 3.06 7.65 -9.59
C ASP A 31 2.56 6.95 -8.31
N GLU A 32 1.30 7.20 -7.93
CA GLU A 32 0.72 6.81 -6.66
C GLU A 32 -0.59 6.02 -6.82
N VAL A 33 -0.77 4.99 -5.98
CA VAL A 33 -2.06 4.28 -5.82
C VAL A 33 -2.52 4.45 -4.38
N VAL A 34 -3.66 5.09 -4.20
CA VAL A 34 -4.21 5.43 -2.88
C VAL A 34 -5.35 4.46 -2.54
N SER A 35 -5.32 3.87 -1.34
CA SER A 35 -6.37 2.97 -0.84
C SER A 35 -7.68 3.68 -0.51
N GLY A 36 -7.64 5.00 -0.35
CA GLY A 36 -8.71 5.80 0.24
C GLY A 36 -8.70 5.74 1.77
N PRO A 37 -9.49 6.61 2.42
CA PRO A 37 -9.59 6.64 3.88
C PRO A 37 -10.38 5.44 4.41
N HIS A 38 -9.79 4.72 5.38
CA HIS A 38 -10.43 3.61 6.08
C HIS A 38 -10.59 3.94 7.56
N PRO A 39 -11.84 4.04 8.08
CA PRO A 39 -12.06 4.17 9.51
C PRO A 39 -11.72 2.86 10.20
N LEU A 40 -10.79 2.91 11.15
CA LEU A 40 -10.38 1.77 11.97
C LEU A 40 -10.59 2.10 13.44
N SER A 41 -11.04 1.10 14.19
CA SER A 41 -11.19 1.23 15.64
C SER A 41 -10.74 -0.03 16.36
N SER A 42 -10.18 0.17 17.54
CA SER A 42 -9.81 -0.87 18.48
C SER A 42 -10.31 -0.51 19.85
N LYS A 43 -10.91 -1.48 20.53
CA LYS A 43 -11.25 -1.34 21.95
C LYS A 43 -10.01 -1.44 22.84
N GLY A 44 -9.00 -2.16 22.36
CA GLY A 44 -7.72 -2.31 23.03
C GLY A 44 -6.77 -1.13 22.77
N ILE A 45 -5.49 -1.37 23.01
CA ILE A 45 -4.45 -0.33 23.04
C ILE A 45 -3.86 0.00 21.66
N ALA A 46 -4.06 -0.88 20.67
CA ALA A 46 -3.41 -0.78 19.38
C ALA A 46 -4.31 -1.22 18.21
N ILE A 47 -3.92 -0.80 17.02
CA ILE A 47 -4.29 -1.36 15.73
C ILE A 47 -2.98 -1.77 15.05
N ALA A 48 -2.85 -3.02 14.62
CA ALA A 48 -1.63 -3.51 13.96
C ALA A 48 -1.98 -4.21 12.65
N THR A 49 -1.16 -4.09 11.62
CA THR A 49 -1.34 -4.84 10.37
C THR A 49 -0.74 -6.24 10.50
N ALA A 50 -1.29 -7.21 9.78
CA ALA A 50 -0.56 -8.42 9.44
C ALA A 50 0.44 -8.14 8.30
N PRO A 51 1.53 -8.92 8.14
CA PRO A 51 2.50 -8.70 7.06
C PRO A 51 1.86 -8.76 5.67
N SER A 52 0.88 -9.65 5.50
CA SER A 52 0.11 -9.81 4.26
C SER A 52 -0.71 -8.57 3.90
N ALA A 53 -1.07 -7.73 4.87
CA ALA A 53 -1.92 -6.57 4.64
C ALA A 53 -1.17 -5.41 3.97
N ILE A 54 0.16 -5.38 4.01
CA ILE A 54 0.96 -4.31 3.37
C ILE A 54 1.87 -4.83 2.26
N GLY A 55 2.07 -6.15 2.15
CA GLY A 55 2.93 -6.76 1.13
C GLY A 55 2.52 -6.50 -0.34
N TYR A 56 1.30 -6.00 -0.61
CA TYR A 56 0.86 -5.66 -1.96
C TYR A 56 1.30 -4.26 -2.43
N ALA A 57 1.68 -3.36 -1.51
CA ALA A 57 1.79 -1.92 -1.75
C ALA A 57 3.06 -1.50 -2.53
N GLY A 58 3.87 -2.44 -3.01
CA GLY A 58 5.08 -2.14 -3.78
C GLY A 58 6.28 -1.77 -2.90
N PRO A 59 7.38 -1.26 -3.47
CA PRO A 59 8.61 -1.05 -2.73
C PRO A 59 8.51 0.09 -1.72
N THR A 60 7.75 1.15 -2.02
CA THR A 60 7.64 2.33 -1.18
C THR A 60 6.18 2.56 -0.80
N VAL A 61 5.93 2.72 0.50
CA VAL A 61 4.60 2.88 1.07
C VAL A 61 4.58 4.13 1.94
N GLN A 62 3.52 4.91 1.81
CA GLN A 62 3.16 5.95 2.76
C GLN A 62 1.91 5.53 3.51
N VAL A 63 1.96 5.68 4.83
CA VAL A 63 0.84 5.45 5.74
C VAL A 63 0.51 6.77 6.41
N ARG A 64 -0.72 7.24 6.20
CA ARG A 64 -1.27 8.42 6.87
C ARG A 64 -2.34 7.98 7.85
N VAL A 65 -2.28 8.51 9.06
CA VAL A 65 -3.20 8.19 10.15
C VAL A 65 -3.74 9.48 10.72
N ILE A 66 -5.06 9.63 10.70
CA ILE A 66 -5.78 10.76 11.29
C ILE A 66 -6.54 10.24 12.52
N SER A 67 -6.29 10.84 13.67
CA SER A 67 -6.97 10.54 14.93
C SER A 67 -8.38 11.12 14.92
N ALA A 68 -9.39 10.29 15.18
CA ALA A 68 -10.78 10.75 15.22
C ALA A 68 -11.07 11.69 16.42
N ASP A 69 -10.21 11.66 17.44
CA ASP A 69 -10.37 12.38 18.71
C ASP A 69 -9.31 13.47 18.93
N GLU A 70 -8.57 13.84 17.88
CA GLU A 70 -7.40 14.74 17.94
C GLU A 70 -6.33 14.31 18.97
N ARG A 71 -6.37 13.04 19.39
CA ARG A 71 -5.39 12.47 20.31
C ARG A 71 -4.03 12.40 19.66
N ARG A 72 -3.00 12.45 20.50
CA ARG A 72 -1.64 12.13 20.08
C ARG A 72 -1.55 10.65 19.75
N VAL A 73 -1.22 10.32 18.51
CA VAL A 73 -1.06 8.96 18.01
C VAL A 73 0.40 8.65 17.76
N PHE A 74 0.77 7.39 17.96
CA PHE A 74 2.03 6.81 17.55
C PHE A 74 1.77 5.91 16.34
N VAL A 75 2.61 6.01 15.32
CA VAL A 75 2.64 5.10 14.17
C VAL A 75 4.06 4.57 14.03
N GLY A 76 4.24 3.26 13.94
CA GLY A 76 5.56 2.64 13.79
C GLY A 76 5.54 1.44 12.86
N LEU A 77 6.66 1.24 12.16
CA LEU A 77 6.97 0.05 11.37
C LEU A 77 8.05 -0.74 12.10
N ALA A 78 7.86 -2.05 12.24
CA ALA A 78 8.85 -2.95 12.80
C ALA A 78 8.70 -4.36 12.25
N HIS A 79 9.64 -5.26 12.57
CA HIS A 79 9.50 -6.67 12.21
C HIS A 79 8.32 -7.30 12.92
N ASP A 80 7.65 -8.23 12.22
CA ASP A 80 6.50 -8.98 12.73
C ASP A 80 6.79 -9.67 14.07
N VAL A 81 8.02 -10.16 14.27
CA VAL A 81 8.44 -10.78 15.53
C VAL A 81 8.48 -9.79 16.70
N ASP A 82 9.00 -8.59 16.47
CA ASP A 82 9.10 -7.55 17.51
C ASP A 82 7.71 -7.03 17.88
N VAL A 83 6.81 -6.88 16.90
CA VAL A 83 5.43 -6.44 17.10
C VAL A 83 4.61 -7.49 17.85
N LYS A 84 4.75 -8.77 17.49
CA LYS A 84 4.08 -9.87 18.19
C LYS A 84 4.52 -9.96 19.64
N ASP A 85 5.81 -9.87 19.91
CA ASP A 85 6.33 -9.89 21.28
C ASP A 85 5.87 -8.65 22.06
N TYR A 86 5.84 -7.48 21.43
CA TYR A 86 5.38 -6.24 22.06
C TYR A 86 3.89 -6.26 22.44
N LEU A 87 3.05 -6.85 21.59
CA LEU A 87 1.60 -6.91 21.76
C LEU A 87 1.10 -8.25 22.33
N ALA A 88 2.00 -9.16 22.71
CA ALA A 88 1.67 -10.55 23.06
C ALA A 88 0.55 -10.67 24.11
N ASP A 89 0.59 -9.83 25.14
CA ASP A 89 -0.38 -9.83 26.24
C ASP A 89 -1.44 -8.73 26.10
N SER A 90 -1.45 -7.99 24.98
CA SER A 90 -2.26 -6.80 24.79
C SER A 90 -3.52 -7.06 23.98
N ALA A 91 -4.64 -6.43 24.33
CA ALA A 91 -5.80 -6.37 23.44
C ALA A 91 -5.54 -5.40 22.28
N TYR A 92 -5.77 -5.84 21.04
CA TYR A 92 -5.64 -4.99 19.85
C TYR A 92 -6.49 -5.47 18.67
N THR A 93 -6.75 -4.58 17.71
CA THR A 93 -7.35 -4.95 16.42
C THR A 93 -6.23 -5.26 15.43
N ARG A 94 -6.23 -6.44 14.84
CA ARG A 94 -5.35 -6.78 13.72
C ARG A 94 -6.05 -6.50 12.38
N VAL A 95 -5.36 -5.83 11.47
CA VAL A 95 -5.77 -5.65 10.08
C VAL A 95 -5.17 -6.78 9.25
N ASP A 96 -5.98 -7.76 8.86
CA ASP A 96 -5.51 -8.97 8.19
C ASP A 96 -5.31 -8.74 6.68
N MET A 97 -6.15 -7.90 6.07
CA MET A 97 -6.11 -7.61 4.63
C MET A 97 -6.72 -6.24 4.33
N ILE A 98 -6.11 -5.53 3.38
CA ILE A 98 -6.67 -4.33 2.75
C ILE A 98 -6.95 -4.68 1.28
N SER A 99 -8.21 -4.70 0.91
CA SER A 99 -8.67 -4.93 -0.46
C SER A 99 -9.02 -3.60 -1.12
N LEU A 100 -8.33 -3.32 -2.22
CA LEU A 100 -8.64 -2.16 -3.04
C LEU A 100 -10.05 -2.31 -3.65
N PRO A 101 -10.86 -1.24 -3.72
CA PRO A 101 -10.53 0.14 -3.36
C PRO A 101 -11.05 0.59 -1.97
N TRP A 102 -11.74 -0.26 -1.18
CA TRP A 102 -12.39 0.22 0.05
C TRP A 102 -12.57 -0.79 1.18
N ASP A 103 -12.20 -2.06 1.02
CA ASP A 103 -12.58 -3.10 1.98
C ASP A 103 -11.39 -3.52 2.86
N THR A 104 -11.63 -3.68 4.16
CA THR A 104 -10.58 -4.05 5.12
C THR A 104 -11.10 -5.16 6.03
N THR A 105 -10.38 -6.28 6.04
CA THR A 105 -10.68 -7.37 6.97
C THR A 105 -9.90 -7.16 8.26
N THR A 106 -10.59 -7.21 9.38
CA THR A 106 -9.99 -7.07 10.71
C THR A 106 -10.38 -8.22 11.62
N SER A 107 -9.47 -8.58 12.52
CA SER A 107 -9.70 -9.53 13.60
C SER A 107 -9.36 -8.88 14.94
N GLN A 108 -10.10 -9.27 15.97
CA GLN A 108 -9.85 -8.82 17.34
C GLN A 108 -8.92 -9.82 18.01
N VAL A 109 -7.81 -9.33 18.58
CA VAL A 109 -6.90 -10.13 19.39
C VAL A 109 -7.19 -9.83 20.85
N ALA A 110 -7.53 -10.89 21.58
CA ALA A 110 -7.80 -10.81 23.00
C ALA A 110 -6.48 -10.71 23.78
N GLY A 111 -6.53 -9.93 24.85
CA GLY A 111 -5.43 -9.72 25.79
C GLY A 111 -5.90 -8.77 26.88
N ASP A 112 -4.97 -8.36 27.73
CA ASP A 112 -5.22 -7.32 28.72
C ASP A 112 -4.87 -5.95 28.13
N ASP A 113 -5.40 -4.86 28.66
CA ASP A 113 -5.11 -3.51 28.16
C ASP A 113 -3.73 -2.98 28.61
N SER A 114 -2.75 -3.86 28.79
CA SER A 114 -1.43 -3.55 29.34
C SER A 114 -0.31 -3.81 28.33
N ALA A 115 0.04 -2.80 27.54
CA ALA A 115 1.34 -2.79 26.88
C ALA A 115 2.46 -2.56 27.90
N ALA A 116 3.54 -3.31 27.76
CA ALA A 116 4.65 -3.28 28.72
C ALA A 116 5.42 -1.95 28.74
N ARG A 117 5.40 -1.17 27.65
CA ARG A 117 6.19 0.06 27.51
C ARG A 117 5.63 1.01 26.45
N LEU A 118 5.79 2.31 26.67
CA LEU A 118 5.48 3.34 25.67
C LEU A 118 6.24 3.09 24.36
N PRO A 119 5.57 3.12 23.20
CA PRO A 119 6.18 2.72 21.93
C PRO A 119 7.31 3.66 21.53
N ALA A 120 7.19 4.97 21.80
CA ALA A 120 8.23 5.97 21.55
C ALA A 120 9.51 5.80 22.40
N LYS A 121 9.55 4.84 23.33
CA LYS A 121 10.74 4.51 24.14
C LYS A 121 11.48 3.27 23.66
N LEU A 122 11.01 2.64 22.57
CA LEU A 122 11.59 1.44 22.00
C LEU A 122 12.46 1.84 20.81
N ASP A 123 13.60 1.17 20.65
CA ASP A 123 14.65 1.46 19.67
C ASP A 123 14.65 0.50 18.47
N TRP A 124 13.83 -0.54 18.51
CA TRP A 124 13.69 -1.54 17.44
C TRP A 124 12.73 -1.14 16.32
N TRP A 125 12.04 0.01 16.43
CA TRP A 125 11.24 0.53 15.33
C TRP A 125 12.13 0.89 14.14
N LEU A 126 11.83 0.34 12.98
CA LEU A 126 12.51 0.65 11.73
C LEU A 126 12.26 2.11 11.34
N VAL A 127 10.99 2.52 11.42
CA VAL A 127 10.54 3.90 11.22
C VAL A 127 9.40 4.14 12.20
N SER A 128 9.34 5.33 12.80
CA SER A 128 8.19 5.71 13.63
C SER A 128 7.98 7.21 13.64
N GLU A 129 6.74 7.60 13.93
CA GLU A 129 6.36 8.97 14.14
C GLU A 129 5.34 9.07 15.28
N THR A 130 5.36 10.20 16.00
CA THR A 130 4.34 10.53 16.99
C THR A 130 3.90 11.97 16.78
N ALA A 131 2.61 12.15 16.52
CA ALA A 131 2.05 13.46 16.23
C ALA A 131 0.63 13.60 16.80
N VAL A 132 0.17 14.84 16.92
CA VAL A 132 -1.16 15.18 17.44
C VAL A 132 -2.12 15.32 16.27
N GLY A 133 -3.27 14.65 16.33
CA GLY A 133 -4.29 14.73 15.29
C GLY A 133 -3.95 13.92 14.04
N GLU A 134 -2.75 14.07 13.49
CA GLU A 134 -2.34 13.40 12.25
C GLU A 134 -0.86 13.01 12.29
N ALA A 135 -0.56 11.78 11.86
CA ALA A 135 0.80 11.25 11.67
C ALA A 135 0.93 10.66 10.26
N SER A 136 2.09 10.82 9.63
CA SER A 136 2.32 10.39 8.25
C SER A 136 3.73 9.86 8.06
N MET A 137 3.84 8.56 7.87
CA MET A 137 5.12 7.86 7.74
C MET A 137 5.30 7.32 6.32
N THR A 138 6.45 7.58 5.70
CA THR A 138 6.85 7.00 4.42
C THR A 138 8.05 6.07 4.63
N PHE A 139 8.00 4.86 4.09
CA PHE A 139 9.04 3.85 4.25
C PHE A 139 9.17 2.96 3.01
N THR A 140 10.32 2.30 2.89
CA THR A 140 10.53 1.22 1.91
C THR A 140 10.27 -0.11 2.60
N LEU A 141 9.46 -0.98 1.99
CA LEU A 141 9.21 -2.33 2.50
C LEU A 141 10.51 -3.14 2.41
N PRO A 142 11.02 -3.65 3.54
CA PRO A 142 12.17 -4.56 3.51
C PRO A 142 11.76 -5.93 2.94
N ASP A 143 12.75 -6.77 2.65
CA ASP A 143 12.51 -8.16 2.21
C ASP A 143 11.96 -9.05 3.33
N ASP A 144 12.06 -8.60 4.58
CA ASP A 144 11.56 -9.27 5.78
C ASP A 144 10.08 -8.95 6.07
N SER A 145 9.43 -9.81 6.87
CA SER A 145 8.05 -9.58 7.31
C SER A 145 7.98 -8.45 8.33
N VAL A 146 7.21 -7.41 8.00
CA VAL A 146 7.04 -6.22 8.84
C VAL A 146 5.57 -5.89 9.05
N ASP A 147 5.30 -5.23 10.17
CA ASP A 147 3.99 -4.79 10.61
C ASP A 147 4.00 -3.29 10.89
N VAL A 148 2.90 -2.62 10.55
CA VAL A 148 2.60 -1.25 10.97
C VAL A 148 1.72 -1.31 12.20
N VAL A 149 2.13 -0.59 13.24
CA VAL A 149 1.41 -0.48 14.50
C VAL A 149 0.99 0.96 14.72
N VAL A 150 -0.27 1.16 15.08
CA VAL A 150 -0.85 2.44 15.48
C VAL A 150 -1.38 2.34 16.89
N THR A 151 -0.97 3.26 17.76
CA THR A 151 -1.47 3.34 19.15
C THR A 151 -1.83 4.77 19.53
N ASN A 152 -2.59 4.94 20.60
CA ASN A 152 -2.55 6.20 21.34
C ASN A 152 -1.14 6.35 21.95
N ALA A 153 -0.55 7.55 21.90
CA ALA A 153 0.82 7.76 22.36
C ALA A 153 1.02 7.55 23.87
N ASP A 154 -0.07 7.62 24.65
CA ASP A 154 -0.13 7.34 26.08
C ASP A 154 -0.58 5.91 26.42
N LEU A 155 -0.75 5.06 25.39
CA LEU A 155 -1.22 3.68 25.50
C LEU A 155 -2.61 3.49 26.12
N ARG A 156 -3.44 4.54 26.18
CA ARG A 156 -4.83 4.35 26.60
C ARG A 156 -5.60 3.50 25.58
N PRO A 157 -6.44 2.56 26.04
CA PRO A 157 -7.34 1.83 25.16
C PRO A 157 -8.31 2.74 24.39
N GLY A 158 -8.90 2.20 23.33
CA GLY A 158 -9.84 2.95 22.50
C GLY A 158 -9.13 3.74 21.39
N VAL A 159 -8.38 3.05 20.54
CA VAL A 159 -7.75 3.67 19.35
C VAL A 159 -8.83 3.86 18.28
N ARG A 160 -8.98 5.10 17.79
CA ARG A 160 -9.91 5.45 16.70
C ARG A 160 -9.20 6.34 15.71
N ILE A 161 -9.06 5.82 14.49
CA ILE A 161 -8.29 6.49 13.44
C ILE A 161 -8.99 6.34 12.10
N GLU A 162 -8.64 7.22 11.17
CA GLU A 162 -8.80 7.03 9.75
C GLU A 162 -7.41 6.80 9.15
N ALA A 163 -7.22 5.66 8.48
CA ALA A 163 -5.95 5.28 7.90
C ALA A 163 -6.03 5.29 6.37
N THR A 164 -5.01 5.85 5.74
CA THR A 164 -4.85 5.87 4.28
C THR A 164 -3.48 5.29 3.94
N VAL A 165 -3.46 4.34 3.01
CA VAL A 165 -2.23 3.74 2.50
C VAL A 165 -2.03 4.20 1.06
N THR A 166 -0.83 4.69 0.77
CA THR A 166 -0.42 5.11 -0.57
C THR A 166 0.77 4.29 -1.00
N ALA A 167 0.63 3.57 -2.11
CA ALA A 167 1.70 2.83 -2.78
C ALA A 167 2.38 3.74 -3.80
N LEU A 168 3.70 3.94 -3.66
CA LEU A 168 4.48 4.78 -4.56
C LEU A 168 5.34 3.91 -5.49
N ARG A 169 5.27 4.17 -6.81
CA ARG A 169 6.13 3.51 -7.79
C ARG A 169 6.64 4.51 -8.83
N SER A 170 7.79 5.08 -8.54
CA SER A 170 8.44 6.05 -9.43
C SER A 170 8.57 5.53 -10.86
N GLY A 171 8.10 6.33 -11.82
CA GLY A 171 8.16 6.04 -13.25
C GLY A 171 7.09 5.07 -13.75
N ALA A 172 6.12 4.66 -12.93
CA ALA A 172 5.03 3.78 -13.37
C ALA A 172 4.18 4.44 -14.46
N PHE A 173 3.83 5.72 -14.29
CA PHE A 173 3.07 6.50 -15.25
C PHE A 173 3.81 6.66 -16.58
N VAL A 174 5.05 7.15 -16.52
CA VAL A 174 5.88 7.36 -17.71
C VAL A 174 6.18 6.04 -18.41
N GLY A 175 6.44 4.97 -17.63
CA GLY A 175 6.62 3.62 -18.15
C GLY A 175 5.36 3.10 -18.86
N GLY A 176 4.18 3.26 -18.25
CA GLY A 176 2.89 2.89 -18.83
C GLY A 176 2.61 3.66 -20.13
N LEU A 177 2.83 4.98 -20.12
CA LEU A 177 2.68 5.84 -21.30
C LEU A 177 3.66 5.44 -22.41
N GLY A 178 4.93 5.22 -22.07
CA GLY A 178 5.95 4.76 -23.02
C GLY A 178 5.58 3.41 -23.65
N MET A 179 5.05 2.49 -22.84
CA MET A 179 4.56 1.20 -23.34
C MET A 179 3.36 1.35 -24.27
N ALA A 180 2.43 2.25 -23.96
CA ALA A 180 1.28 2.54 -24.81
C ALA A 180 1.71 3.17 -26.14
N VAL A 181 2.63 4.13 -26.12
CA VAL A 181 3.18 4.76 -27.33
C VAL A 181 3.92 3.72 -28.18
N PHE A 182 4.70 2.84 -27.57
CA PHE A 182 5.39 1.76 -28.27
C PHE A 182 4.40 0.77 -28.91
N GLY A 183 3.38 0.34 -28.16
CA GLY A 183 2.31 -0.51 -28.67
C GLY A 183 1.57 0.10 -29.86
N PHE A 184 1.28 1.40 -29.79
CA PHE A 184 0.68 2.13 -30.91
C PHE A 184 1.60 2.14 -32.14
N GLY A 185 2.91 2.34 -31.95
CA GLY A 185 3.91 2.21 -33.02
C GLY A 185 3.89 0.84 -33.68
N LEU A 186 3.77 -0.24 -32.91
CA LEU A 186 3.62 -1.59 -33.46
C LEU A 186 2.34 -1.75 -34.27
N MET A 187 1.22 -1.18 -33.83
CA MET A 187 -0.02 -1.21 -34.61
C MET A 187 0.14 -0.52 -35.97
N VAL A 188 0.85 0.61 -36.03
CA VAL A 188 1.17 1.30 -37.29
C VAL A 188 2.05 0.42 -38.18
N VAL A 189 3.11 -0.18 -37.64
CA VAL A 189 3.99 -1.10 -38.39
C VAL A 189 3.24 -2.31 -38.91
N GLY A 190 2.45 -2.96 -38.05
CA GLY A 190 1.62 -4.10 -38.41
C GLY A 190 0.61 -3.72 -39.51
N ARG A 191 0.01 -2.53 -39.43
CA ARG A 191 -0.89 -2.01 -40.46
C ARG A 191 -0.17 -1.87 -41.81
N VAL A 192 1.03 -1.29 -41.84
CA VAL A 192 1.83 -1.19 -43.08
C VAL A 192 2.12 -2.57 -43.66
N LEU A 193 2.48 -3.56 -42.83
CA LEU A 193 2.74 -4.94 -43.26
C LEU A 193 1.49 -5.64 -43.83
N THR A 194 0.28 -5.26 -43.38
CA THR A 194 -0.96 -5.81 -43.96
C THR A 194 -1.31 -5.21 -45.32
N VAL A 195 -0.96 -3.94 -45.57
CA VAL A 195 -1.30 -3.20 -46.81
C VAL A 195 -0.25 -3.36 -47.90
N SER A 196 1.02 -3.58 -47.53
CA SER A 196 2.12 -3.71 -48.50
C SER A 196 1.83 -4.84 -49.51
N PRO A 197 1.72 -4.51 -50.82
CA PRO A 197 1.63 -5.53 -51.86
C PRO A 197 2.94 -6.32 -51.86
N GLY A 198 2.81 -7.65 -51.84
CA GLY A 198 3.93 -8.57 -51.98
C GLY A 198 4.37 -8.68 -53.43
#